data_AF-A0A075MUY6-F1
#
_entry.id   AF-A0A075MUY6-F1
#
_cell.length_a   1.000
_cell.length_b   1.000
_cell.length_c   1.000
_cell.angle_alpha   90.00
_cell.angle_beta   90.00
_cell.angle_gamma   90.00
#
_symmetry.space_group_name_H-M   'P 1'
#
loop_
_entity.id
_entity.type
_entity.pdbx_description
1 polymer ?
#
loop_
_entity_poly.entity_id
_entity_poly.type
_entity_poly.pdbx_seq_one_letter_code
_entity_poly.pdbx_strand_id
1 'polypeptide(L)'
;MLPQSSSAKGAMENGAKYGAIAGLIATWSISTAIAASELELGLPIGTFYAVMGTSLGAGGFGPAAYLGFGLHLLTGALLGAVIGLLMCRFFMIKFLNPYRAVAAGIGAGVGVWLVLFLPVTALLVQPSIARISFLLAESMPLQSAVLGNASQFVWGIALSAIAFHLVWGAIFGYTASAFLRIRAFRMTHPEKGMMQ
;
A
#
# COMPACT_ATOMS: atom_id res chain seq x y z
N MET A 1 -23.18 -31.75 -12.18
CA MET A 1 -22.19 -30.83 -12.79
C MET A 1 -22.64 -29.40 -12.52
N LEU A 2 -21.95 -28.66 -11.65
CA LEU A 2 -22.17 -27.20 -11.55
C LEU A 2 -21.59 -26.53 -12.81
N PRO A 3 -22.22 -25.47 -13.35
CA PRO A 3 -21.64 -24.76 -14.50
C PRO A 3 -20.31 -24.15 -14.07
N GLN A 4 -19.22 -24.54 -14.74
CA GLN A 4 -17.86 -24.09 -14.39
C GLN A 4 -17.69 -22.55 -14.40
N SER A 5 -18.59 -21.82 -15.07
CA SER A 5 -18.55 -20.35 -15.16
C SER A 5 -18.99 -19.60 -13.89
N SER A 6 -19.94 -20.13 -13.10
CA SER A 6 -20.42 -19.46 -11.88
C SER A 6 -19.44 -19.59 -10.71
N SER A 7 -18.77 -20.75 -10.62
CA SER A 7 -17.76 -21.04 -9.60
C SER A 7 -16.48 -20.22 -9.79
N ALA A 8 -16.03 -20.05 -11.04
CA ALA A 8 -14.84 -19.24 -11.36
C ALA A 8 -15.06 -17.74 -11.09
N LYS A 9 -16.24 -17.21 -11.43
CA LYS A 9 -16.60 -15.81 -11.18
C LYS A 9 -16.62 -15.49 -9.68
N GLY A 10 -17.21 -16.37 -8.87
CA GLY A 10 -17.21 -16.23 -7.41
C GLY A 10 -15.81 -16.32 -6.78
N ALA A 11 -14.90 -17.15 -7.32
CA ALA A 11 -13.52 -17.20 -6.84
C ALA A 11 -12.74 -15.91 -7.14
N MET A 12 -12.98 -15.30 -8.30
CA MET A 12 -12.35 -14.04 -8.72
C MET A 12 -12.81 -12.85 -7.88
N GLU A 13 -14.11 -12.73 -7.63
CA GLU A 13 -14.69 -11.68 -6.77
C GLU A 13 -14.12 -11.75 -5.35
N ASN A 14 -14.02 -12.96 -4.80
CA ASN A 14 -13.42 -13.19 -3.49
C ASN A 14 -11.92 -12.83 -3.46
N GLY A 15 -11.18 -13.12 -4.54
CA GLY A 15 -9.77 -12.73 -4.68
C GLY A 15 -9.57 -11.22 -4.64
N ALA A 16 -10.40 -10.47 -5.38
CA ALA A 16 -10.38 -9.02 -5.36
C ALA A 16 -10.73 -8.46 -3.98
N LYS A 17 -11.79 -8.98 -3.33
CA LYS A 17 -12.22 -8.55 -2.00
C LYS A 17 -11.14 -8.77 -0.93
N TYR A 18 -10.59 -9.98 -0.83
CA TYR A 18 -9.56 -10.27 0.16
C TYR A 18 -8.25 -9.56 -0.14
N GLY A 19 -7.92 -9.42 -1.43
CA GLY A 19 -6.81 -8.61 -1.88
C GLY A 19 -6.94 -7.16 -1.44
N ALA A 20 -8.11 -6.55 -1.62
CA ALA A 20 -8.36 -5.16 -1.21
C ALA A 20 -8.15 -4.95 0.30
N ILE A 21 -8.71 -5.84 1.12
CA ILE A 21 -8.58 -5.78 2.58
C ILE A 21 -7.11 -5.97 2.98
N ALA A 22 -6.42 -6.96 2.41
CA ALA A 22 -5.01 -7.21 2.68
C ALA A 22 -4.12 -6.03 2.26
N GLY A 23 -4.41 -5.40 1.12
CA GLY A 23 -3.70 -4.22 0.63
C GLY A 23 -3.92 -3.01 1.53
N LEU A 24 -5.15 -2.80 2.01
CA LEU A 24 -5.45 -1.75 2.98
C LEU A 24 -4.68 -1.96 4.30
N ILE A 25 -4.69 -3.18 4.85
CA ILE A 25 -3.95 -3.53 6.07
C ILE A 25 -2.45 -3.28 5.88
N ALA A 26 -1.86 -3.81 4.81
CA ALA A 26 -0.44 -3.64 4.53
C ALA A 26 -0.05 -2.16 4.39
N THR A 27 -0.89 -1.38 3.72
CA THR A 27 -0.63 0.06 3.50
C THR A 27 -0.77 0.86 4.79
N TRP A 28 -1.78 0.55 5.61
CA TRP A 28 -1.91 1.15 6.93
C TRP A 28 -0.67 0.84 7.81
N SER A 29 -0.23 -0.42 7.84
CA SER A 29 0.96 -0.83 8.61
C SER A 29 2.21 -0.07 8.19
N ILE A 30 2.46 0.06 6.89
CA ILE A 30 3.61 0.81 6.37
C ILE A 30 3.46 2.31 6.62
N SER A 31 2.23 2.83 6.62
CA SER A 31 1.99 4.23 6.94
C SER A 31 2.44 4.59 8.36
N THR A 32 2.29 3.67 9.32
CA THR A 32 2.83 3.84 10.67
C THR A 32 4.37 3.87 10.67
N ALA A 33 5.01 3.01 9.89
CA ALA A 33 6.47 2.98 9.77
C ALA A 33 7.01 4.28 9.13
N ILE A 34 6.33 4.80 8.11
CA ILE A 34 6.65 6.10 7.49
C ILE A 34 6.56 7.23 8.53
N ALA A 35 5.46 7.29 9.29
CA ALA A 35 5.29 8.31 10.34
C ALA A 35 6.40 8.26 11.41
N ALA A 36 6.85 7.05 11.78
CA ALA A 36 7.97 6.88 12.68
C ALA A 36 9.29 7.38 12.08
N SER A 37 9.55 7.09 10.81
CA SER A 37 10.75 7.59 10.11
C SER A 37 10.73 9.12 9.95
N GLU A 38 9.57 9.73 9.72
CA GLU A 38 9.45 11.20 9.70
C GLU A 38 9.84 11.82 11.04
N LEU A 39 9.36 11.23 12.14
CA LEU A 39 9.69 11.69 13.49
C LEU A 39 11.19 11.56 13.77
N GLU A 40 11.82 10.45 13.36
CA GLU A 40 13.27 10.23 13.50
C GLU A 40 14.09 11.25 12.70
N LEU A 41 13.60 11.65 11.53
CA LEU A 41 14.22 12.66 10.68
C LEU A 41 13.96 14.10 11.15
N GLY A 42 13.18 14.31 12.21
CA GLY A 42 12.79 15.64 12.68
C GLY A 42 11.76 16.34 11.78
N LEU A 43 11.05 15.58 10.94
CA LEU A 43 9.98 16.08 10.08
C LEU A 43 8.63 16.03 10.81
N PRO A 44 7.70 16.94 10.50
CA PRO A 44 6.31 16.82 10.94
C PRO A 44 5.70 15.50 10.47
N ILE A 45 4.95 14.83 11.35
CA ILE A 45 4.22 13.62 10.98
C ILE A 45 3.24 13.95 9.85
N GLY A 46 3.28 13.15 8.79
CA GLY A 46 2.49 13.33 7.59
C GLY A 46 3.18 14.13 6.48
N THR A 47 4.47 14.47 6.61
CA THR A 47 5.21 15.22 5.58
C THR A 47 5.23 14.51 4.22
N PHE A 48 5.50 13.21 4.18
CA PHE A 48 5.44 12.37 2.98
C PHE A 48 4.06 12.45 2.32
N TYR A 49 3.00 12.36 3.11
CA TYR A 49 1.63 12.49 2.62
C TYR A 49 1.31 13.91 2.16
N ALA A 50 1.82 14.93 2.86
CA ALA A 50 1.62 16.33 2.48
C ALA A 50 2.30 16.65 1.14
N VAL A 51 3.49 16.10 0.86
CA VAL A 51 4.12 16.23 -0.46
C VAL A 51 3.24 15.64 -1.56
N MET A 52 2.65 14.45 -1.33
CA MET A 52 1.73 13.85 -2.30
C MET A 52 0.44 14.67 -2.45
N GLY A 53 -0.19 15.12 -1.36
CA GLY A 53 -1.40 15.93 -1.44
C GLY A 53 -1.18 17.29 -2.11
N THR A 54 -0.05 17.94 -1.84
CA THR A 54 0.31 19.21 -2.50
C THR A 54 0.59 19.03 -4.00
N SER A 55 1.11 17.87 -4.42
CA SER A 55 1.27 17.55 -5.85
C SER A 55 -0.06 17.53 -6.61
N LEU A 56 -1.17 17.30 -5.91
CA LEU A 56 -2.53 17.28 -6.46
C LEU A 56 -3.28 18.59 -6.28
N GLY A 57 -2.59 19.66 -5.87
CA GLY A 57 -3.19 20.99 -5.75
C GLY A 57 -3.56 21.41 -4.33
N ALA A 58 -3.56 20.51 -3.34
CA ALA A 58 -4.02 20.82 -1.99
C ALA A 58 -3.22 21.97 -1.35
N GLY A 59 -3.93 22.90 -0.72
CA GLY A 59 -3.35 24.00 0.04
C GLY A 59 -3.26 23.67 1.54
N GLY A 60 -2.20 24.15 2.19
CA GLY A 60 -1.95 23.92 3.62
C GLY A 60 -1.43 22.52 3.93
N PHE A 61 -0.59 22.42 4.97
CA PHE A 61 0.06 21.17 5.36
C PHE A 61 -0.95 20.08 5.76
N GLY A 62 -1.87 20.39 6.68
CA GLY A 62 -2.83 19.42 7.22
C GLY A 62 -3.77 18.83 6.15
N PRO A 63 -4.49 19.65 5.35
CA PRO A 63 -5.34 19.14 4.28
C PRO A 63 -4.58 18.31 3.24
N ALA A 64 -3.36 18.74 2.87
CA ALA A 64 -2.51 17.98 1.96
C ALA A 64 -2.10 16.62 2.56
N ALA A 65 -1.73 16.57 3.84
CA ALA A 65 -1.39 15.33 4.53
C ALA A 65 -2.56 14.35 4.56
N TYR A 66 -3.77 14.81 4.89
CA TYR A 66 -4.95 13.94 4.90
C TYR A 66 -5.32 13.43 3.50
N LEU A 67 -5.23 14.29 2.48
CA LEU A 67 -5.47 13.89 1.09
C LEU A 67 -4.45 12.82 0.64
N GLY A 68 -3.16 13.06 0.86
CA GLY A 68 -2.11 12.12 0.49
C GLY A 68 -2.22 10.79 1.23
N PHE A 69 -2.56 10.81 2.53
CA PHE A 69 -2.74 9.60 3.33
C PHE A 69 -3.95 8.79 2.84
N GLY A 70 -5.09 9.46 2.60
CA GLY A 70 -6.28 8.80 2.04
C GLY A 70 -6.02 8.16 0.68
N LEU A 71 -5.28 8.85 -0.19
CA LEU A 71 -4.88 8.31 -1.50
C LEU A 71 -3.91 7.14 -1.38
N HIS A 72 -3.00 7.15 -0.41
CA HIS A 72 -2.12 6.03 -0.16
C HIS A 72 -2.93 4.79 0.22
N LEU A 73 -3.85 4.91 1.19
CA LEU A 73 -4.73 3.81 1.60
C LEU A 73 -5.60 3.29 0.44
N LEU A 74 -6.18 4.21 -0.34
CA LEU A 74 -7.00 3.86 -1.51
C LEU A 74 -6.17 3.10 -2.56
N THR A 75 -4.97 3.61 -2.88
CA THR A 75 -4.06 2.96 -3.83
C THR A 75 -3.67 1.57 -3.35
N GLY A 76 -3.35 1.44 -2.06
CA GLY A 76 -3.08 0.16 -1.41
C GLY A 76 -4.21 -0.86 -1.55
N ALA A 77 -5.45 -0.42 -1.32
CA ALA A 77 -6.64 -1.26 -1.49
C ALA A 77 -6.87 -1.65 -2.96
N LEU A 78 -6.73 -0.71 -3.90
CA LEU A 78 -6.92 -0.98 -5.33
C LEU A 78 -5.86 -1.94 -5.87
N LEU A 79 -4.58 -1.71 -5.55
CA LEU A 79 -3.49 -2.62 -5.92
C LEU A 79 -3.69 -3.99 -5.28
N GLY A 80 -4.06 -4.04 -4.00
CA GLY A 80 -4.40 -5.28 -3.33
C GLY A 80 -5.50 -6.05 -4.05
N ALA A 81 -6.56 -5.36 -4.49
CA ALA A 81 -7.66 -5.97 -5.24
C ALA A 81 -7.19 -6.56 -6.57
N VAL A 82 -6.44 -5.78 -7.36
CA VAL A 82 -5.92 -6.22 -8.66
C VAL A 82 -4.97 -7.40 -8.50
N ILE A 83 -4.02 -7.31 -7.57
CA ILE A 83 -3.07 -8.39 -7.32
C ILE A 83 -3.82 -9.62 -6.82
N GLY A 84 -4.70 -9.49 -5.83
CA GLY A 84 -5.51 -10.58 -5.27
C GLY A 84 -6.35 -11.31 -6.32
N LEU A 85 -6.94 -10.57 -7.27
CA LEU A 85 -7.64 -11.11 -8.43
C LEU A 85 -6.69 -11.96 -9.30
N LEU A 86 -5.54 -11.42 -9.67
CA LEU A 86 -4.53 -12.12 -10.47
C LEU A 86 -4.03 -13.39 -9.76
N MET A 87 -3.83 -13.34 -8.44
CA MET A 87 -3.37 -14.49 -7.66
C MET A 87 -4.40 -15.61 -7.67
N CYS A 88 -5.68 -15.30 -7.47
CA CYS A 88 -6.75 -16.29 -7.55
C CYS A 88 -6.91 -16.86 -8.97
N ARG A 89 -6.66 -16.06 -10.00
CA ARG A 89 -6.79 -16.48 -11.39
C ARG A 89 -5.66 -17.39 -11.88
N PHE A 90 -4.43 -17.19 -11.41
CA PHE A 90 -3.24 -17.85 -11.95
C PHE A 90 -2.48 -18.73 -10.95
N PHE A 91 -2.61 -18.48 -9.64
CA PHE A 91 -1.71 -19.06 -8.63
C PHE A 91 -2.42 -19.57 -7.37
N MET A 92 -3.75 -19.74 -7.39
CA MET A 92 -4.57 -20.05 -6.22
C MET A 92 -4.02 -21.19 -5.34
N ILE A 93 -3.62 -22.31 -5.94
CA ILE A 93 -3.09 -23.48 -5.22
C ILE A 93 -1.73 -23.18 -4.57
N LYS A 94 -0.88 -22.38 -5.22
CA LYS A 94 0.44 -22.00 -4.69
C LYS A 94 0.31 -21.02 -3.51
N PHE A 95 -0.79 -20.26 -3.46
CA PHE A 95 -1.05 -19.24 -2.44
C PHE A 95 -1.60 -19.77 -1.12
N LEU A 96 -2.00 -21.04 -1.05
CA LEU A 96 -2.38 -21.68 0.21
C LEU A 96 -1.18 -21.95 1.11
N ASN A 97 0.05 -21.97 0.55
CA ASN A 97 1.26 -22.02 1.33
C ASN A 97 1.68 -20.59 1.75
N PRO A 98 1.74 -20.28 3.06
CA PRO A 98 2.05 -18.93 3.55
C PRO A 98 3.42 -18.42 3.09
N TYR A 99 4.45 -19.27 3.06
CA TYR A 99 5.80 -18.85 2.68
C TYR A 99 5.88 -18.46 1.20
N ARG A 100 5.23 -19.24 0.33
CA ARG A 100 5.13 -18.93 -1.10
C ARG A 100 4.30 -17.67 -1.35
N ALA A 101 3.25 -17.47 -0.56
CA ALA A 101 2.43 -16.28 -0.63
C ALA A 101 3.18 -15.01 -0.21
N VAL A 102 3.97 -15.09 0.87
CA VAL A 102 4.86 -14.00 1.31
C VAL A 102 5.89 -13.68 0.23
N ALA A 103 6.58 -14.69 -0.32
CA ALA A 103 7.58 -14.48 -1.38
C ALA A 103 6.97 -13.81 -2.63
N ALA A 104 5.78 -14.26 -3.05
CA ALA A 104 5.08 -13.65 -4.17
C ALA A 104 4.57 -12.23 -3.85
N GLY A 105 4.14 -11.98 -2.61
CA GLY A 105 3.78 -10.66 -2.13
C GLY A 105 4.98 -9.71 -2.12
N ILE A 106 6.15 -10.15 -1.66
CA ILE A 106 7.41 -9.39 -1.74
C ILE A 106 7.72 -9.04 -3.19
N GLY A 107 7.62 -10.01 -4.12
CA GLY A 107 7.78 -9.76 -5.56
C GLY A 107 6.80 -8.71 -6.09
N ALA A 108 5.54 -8.76 -5.67
CA ALA A 108 4.55 -7.74 -6.01
C ALA A 108 4.91 -6.36 -5.42
N GLY A 109 5.42 -6.31 -4.20
CA GLY A 109 5.94 -5.09 -3.56
C GLY A 109 7.08 -4.45 -4.35
N VAL A 110 8.05 -5.26 -4.82
CA VAL A 110 9.12 -4.79 -5.73
C VAL A 110 8.54 -4.24 -7.02
N GLY A 111 7.53 -4.91 -7.60
CA GLY A 111 6.83 -4.43 -8.79
C GLY A 111 6.16 -3.08 -8.58
N VAL A 112 5.44 -2.90 -7.46
CA VAL A 112 4.83 -1.62 -7.08
C VAL A 112 5.88 -0.53 -6.90
N TRP A 113 6.99 -0.85 -6.22
CA TRP A 113 8.09 0.09 -6.03
C TRP A 113 8.66 0.58 -7.37
N LEU A 114 8.96 -0.35 -8.28
CA LEU A 114 9.52 -0.03 -9.60
C LEU A 114 8.55 0.72 -10.51
N VAL A 115 7.31 0.26 -10.61
CA VAL A 115 6.36 0.69 -11.66
C VAL A 115 5.49 1.87 -11.22
N LEU A 116 5.25 2.04 -9.92
CA LEU A 116 4.41 3.12 -9.41
C LEU A 116 5.21 4.10 -8.55
N PHE A 117 5.90 3.61 -7.52
CA PHE A 117 6.52 4.52 -6.55
C PHE A 117 7.65 5.34 -7.16
N LEU A 118 8.56 4.75 -7.93
CA LEU A 118 9.66 5.49 -8.56
C LEU A 118 9.14 6.53 -9.59
N PRO A 119 8.21 6.19 -10.51
CA PRO A 119 7.61 7.19 -11.40
C PRO A 119 6.85 8.30 -10.67
N VAL A 120 6.04 7.96 -9.65
CA VAL A 120 5.35 8.96 -8.83
C VAL A 120 6.35 9.88 -8.13
N THR A 121 7.45 9.33 -7.64
CA THR A 121 8.50 10.14 -7.02
C THR A 121 9.08 11.14 -8.00
N ALA A 122 9.48 10.67 -9.19
CA ALA A 122 10.09 11.52 -10.20
C ALA A 122 9.13 12.60 -10.73
N LEU A 123 7.89 12.23 -11.00
CA LEU A 123 6.94 13.07 -11.72
C LEU A 123 6.07 13.95 -10.82
N LEU A 124 5.81 13.54 -9.57
CA LEU A 124 4.90 14.23 -8.67
C LEU A 124 5.59 14.71 -7.39
N VAL A 125 6.34 13.84 -6.70
CA VAL A 125 6.95 14.18 -5.40
C VAL A 125 8.04 15.22 -5.58
N GLN A 126 9.04 14.94 -6.43
CA GLN A 126 10.19 15.83 -6.63
C GLN A 126 9.80 17.27 -6.99
N PRO A 127 8.90 17.54 -7.96
CA PRO A 127 8.49 18.92 -8.25
C PRO A 127 7.68 19.58 -7.12
N SER A 128 7.06 18.81 -6.24
CA SER A 128 6.18 19.32 -5.18
C SER A 128 6.91 19.70 -3.88
N ILE A 129 8.18 19.29 -3.72
CA ILE A 129 8.96 19.56 -2.51
C ILE A 129 9.07 21.07 -2.25
N ALA A 130 9.39 21.88 -3.27
CA ALA A 130 9.50 23.32 -3.10
C ALA A 130 8.20 23.97 -2.58
N ARG A 131 7.05 23.47 -3.06
CA ARG A 131 5.74 23.97 -2.64
C ARG A 131 5.45 23.64 -1.18
N ILE A 132 5.73 22.42 -0.73
CA ILE A 132 5.50 22.06 0.68
C ILE A 132 6.51 22.76 1.61
N SER A 133 7.74 22.99 1.17
CA SER A 133 8.74 23.77 1.95
C SER A 133 8.25 25.19 2.19
N PHE A 134 7.64 25.83 1.18
CA PHE A 134 7.03 27.15 1.33
C PHE A 134 5.88 27.15 2.36
N LEU A 135 4.97 26.16 2.27
CA LEU A 135 3.85 26.03 3.22
C LEU A 135 4.32 25.78 4.66
N LEU A 136 5.41 25.03 4.83
CA LEU A 136 6.01 24.79 6.15
C LEU A 136 6.76 26.02 6.67
N ALA A 137 7.40 26.82 5.83
CA ALA A 137 8.17 27.97 6.28
C ALA A 137 7.33 29.02 7.03
N GLU A 138 6.05 29.14 6.68
CA GLU A 138 5.11 30.08 7.31
C GLU A 138 4.72 29.69 8.75
N SER A 139 4.68 28.39 9.04
CA SER A 139 4.14 27.86 10.31
C SER A 139 5.14 27.08 11.15
N MET A 140 6.17 26.50 10.51
CA MET A 140 7.14 25.56 11.06
C MET A 140 8.52 25.76 10.39
N PRO A 141 9.18 26.92 10.60
CA PRO A 141 10.38 27.32 9.85
C PRO A 141 11.57 26.38 10.04
N LEU A 142 11.77 25.83 11.25
CA LEU A 142 12.82 24.85 11.52
C LEU A 142 12.62 23.57 10.70
N GLN A 143 11.39 23.06 10.65
CA GLN A 143 11.03 21.87 9.91
C GLN A 143 11.10 22.09 8.39
N SER A 144 10.85 23.31 7.92
CA SER A 144 11.05 23.68 6.51
C SER A 144 12.52 23.52 6.07
N ALA A 145 13.47 23.87 6.95
CA ALA A 145 14.89 23.72 6.69
C ALA A 145 15.32 22.23 6.68
N VAL A 146 14.78 21.44 7.61
CA VAL A 146 14.99 19.97 7.64
C VAL A 146 14.50 19.32 6.34
N LEU A 147 13.29 19.68 5.88
CA LEU A 147 12.76 19.18 4.61
C LEU A 147 13.59 19.64 3.41
N GLY A 148 14.08 20.89 3.43
CA GLY A 148 15.01 21.41 2.42
C GLY A 148 16.26 20.55 2.29
N ASN A 149 16.86 20.16 3.42
CA ASN A 149 18.02 19.26 3.44
C ASN A 149 17.67 17.85 2.95
N ALA A 150 16.54 17.28 3.41
CA ALA A 150 16.09 15.96 2.98
C ALA A 150 15.80 15.91 1.47
N SER A 151 15.33 17.01 0.88
CA SER A 151 15.02 17.10 -0.55
C SER A 151 16.23 16.89 -1.46
N GLN A 152 17.44 17.25 -1.00
CA GLN A 152 18.68 17.02 -1.73
C GLN A 152 18.97 15.52 -1.91
N PHE A 153 18.40 14.70 -1.02
CA PHE A 153 18.56 13.25 -1.01
C PHE A 153 17.28 12.50 -1.40
N VAL A 154 16.33 13.17 -2.07
CA VAL A 154 15.03 12.56 -2.45
C VAL A 154 15.19 11.22 -3.17
N TRP A 155 16.19 11.09 -4.04
CA TRP A 155 16.48 9.84 -4.73
C TRP A 155 17.08 8.77 -3.82
N GLY A 156 17.90 9.15 -2.84
CA GLY A 156 18.37 8.23 -1.80
C GLY A 156 17.23 7.69 -0.96
N ILE A 157 16.29 8.56 -0.57
CA ILE A 157 15.06 8.19 0.15
C ILE A 157 14.17 7.29 -0.72
N ALA A 158 14.03 7.62 -2.00
CA ALA A 158 13.21 6.83 -2.92
C ALA A 158 13.78 5.43 -3.16
N LEU A 159 15.11 5.33 -3.23
CA LEU A 159 15.80 4.04 -3.35
C LEU A 159 15.70 3.22 -2.07
N SER A 160 15.89 3.84 -0.90
CA SER A 160 15.76 3.14 0.38
C SER A 160 14.31 2.71 0.67
N ALA A 161 13.33 3.38 0.06
CA ALA A 161 11.91 3.03 0.20
C ALA A 161 11.54 1.65 -0.37
N ILE A 162 12.44 0.98 -1.09
CA ILE A 162 12.28 -0.44 -1.42
C ILE A 162 12.02 -1.28 -0.17
N ALA A 163 12.65 -0.96 0.97
CA ALA A 163 12.45 -1.68 2.23
C ALA A 163 10.98 -1.66 2.68
N PHE A 164 10.32 -0.50 2.62
CA PHE A 164 8.90 -0.37 2.95
C PHE A 164 8.03 -1.21 2.01
N HIS A 165 8.37 -1.26 0.72
CA HIS A 165 7.62 -2.02 -0.27
C HIS A 165 7.81 -3.54 -0.13
N LEU A 166 9.01 -3.99 0.26
CA LEU A 166 9.25 -5.40 0.60
C LEU A 166 8.40 -5.82 1.81
N VAL A 167 8.38 -4.99 2.87
CA VAL A 167 7.56 -5.25 4.06
C VAL A 167 6.07 -5.19 3.74
N TRP A 168 5.64 -4.21 2.93
CA TRP A 168 4.27 -4.12 2.41
C TRP A 168 3.86 -5.42 1.72
N GLY A 169 4.71 -5.88 0.79
CA GLY A 169 4.49 -7.09 0.03
C GLY A 169 4.40 -8.34 0.90
N ALA A 170 5.25 -8.44 1.92
CA ALA A 170 5.21 -9.53 2.89
C ALA A 170 3.89 -9.55 3.69
N ILE A 171 3.46 -8.40 4.23
CA ILE A 171 2.20 -8.27 4.99
C ILE A 171 1.00 -8.57 4.10
N PHE A 172 0.98 -8.02 2.88
CA PHE A 172 -0.06 -8.28 1.89
C PHE A 172 -0.16 -9.78 1.57
N GLY A 173 0.96 -10.41 1.19
CA GLY A 173 1.00 -11.81 0.80
C GLY A 173 0.55 -12.74 1.94
N TYR A 174 1.01 -12.48 3.15
CA TYR A 174 0.61 -13.23 4.35
C TYR A 174 -0.90 -13.09 4.62
N THR A 175 -1.40 -11.85 4.65
CA THR A 175 -2.80 -11.53 4.99
C THR A 175 -3.77 -12.07 3.93
N ALA A 176 -3.47 -11.86 2.66
CA ALA A 176 -4.29 -12.38 1.55
C ALA A 176 -4.35 -13.91 1.57
N SER A 177 -3.22 -14.58 1.83
CA SER A 177 -3.17 -16.04 1.99
C SER A 177 -3.99 -16.50 3.19
N ALA A 178 -3.93 -15.80 4.32
CA ALA A 178 -4.72 -16.13 5.50
C ALA A 178 -6.22 -16.11 5.21
N PHE A 179 -6.73 -15.08 4.53
CA PHE A 179 -8.14 -15.01 4.14
C PHE A 179 -8.55 -16.14 3.19
N LEU A 180 -7.71 -16.45 2.19
CA LEU A 180 -7.96 -17.56 1.27
C LEU A 180 -8.01 -18.92 1.98
N ARG A 181 -7.10 -19.15 2.95
CA ARG A 181 -7.08 -20.38 3.75
C ARG A 181 -8.33 -20.50 4.62
N ILE A 182 -8.73 -19.42 5.31
CA ILE A 182 -9.96 -19.40 6.14
C ILE A 182 -11.17 -19.76 5.27
N ARG A 183 -11.27 -19.19 4.07
CA ARG A 183 -12.35 -19.53 3.14
C ARG A 183 -12.30 -20.98 2.68
N ALA A 184 -11.12 -21.49 2.31
CA ALA A 184 -10.96 -22.88 1.90
C ALA A 184 -11.40 -23.85 3.00
N PHE A 185 -11.05 -23.56 4.26
CA PHE A 185 -11.49 -24.33 5.42
C PHE A 185 -13.02 -24.31 5.60
N ARG A 186 -13.66 -23.13 5.49
CA ARG A 186 -15.13 -23.01 5.60
C ARG A 186 -15.88 -23.76 4.50
N MET A 187 -15.32 -23.88 3.31
CA MET A 187 -15.93 -24.65 2.22
C MET A 187 -15.82 -26.16 2.43
N THR A 188 -14.77 -26.64 3.10
CA THR A 188 -14.59 -28.08 3.38
C THR A 188 -15.25 -28.51 4.69
N HIS A 189 -15.57 -27.58 5.58
CA HIS A 189 -16.25 -27.82 6.86
C HIS A 189 -17.45 -26.87 7.02
N PRO A 190 -18.52 -27.03 6.23
CA PRO A 190 -19.73 -26.22 6.37
C PRO A 190 -20.33 -26.43 7.76
N GLU A 191 -20.62 -25.34 8.48
CA GLU A 191 -21.32 -25.41 9.76
C GLU A 191 -22.70 -26.06 9.56
N LYS A 192 -23.04 -27.03 10.41
CA LYS A 192 -24.28 -27.82 10.35
C LYS A 192 -25.58 -27.01 10.59
N GLY A 193 -25.53 -25.67 10.63
CA GLY A 193 -26.63 -24.81 11.09
C GLY A 193 -27.28 -23.90 10.04
N MET A 194 -26.85 -23.91 8.78
CA MET A 194 -27.39 -23.01 7.74
C MET A 194 -28.17 -23.73 6.61
N MET A 195 -28.73 -24.90 6.92
CA MET A 195 -29.75 -25.54 6.08
C MET A 195 -31.05 -25.73 6.87
N GLN A 196 -31.59 -24.62 7.37
CA GLN A 196 -32.99 -24.48 7.78
C GLN A 196 -33.54 -23.18 7.23
#